data_AF-A0A968PGA8-F1
#
_entry.id   AF-A0A968PGA8-F1
#
_cell.length_a   1.000
_cell.length_b   1.000
_cell.length_c   1.000
_cell.angle_alpha   90.00
_cell.angle_beta   90.00
_cell.angle_gamma   90.00
#
_symmetry.space_group_name_H-M   'P 1'
#
loop_
_entity.id
_entity.type
_entity.pdbx_description
1 polymer ?
#
loop_
_entity_poly.entity_id
_entity_poly.type
_entity_poly.pdbx_seq_one_letter_code
_entity_poly.pdbx_strand_id
1 'polypeptide(L)'
;MLEGDEVVEVGEVLEFTIRIRNTGSLSITQLVVVDTFEASIVAPSGIGQYAEADDPPLAIPAADFDGNNTITWDNAVSELPNGELGPGETLELTVHLRPIGQPRICGL
;
A
#
# COMPACT_ATOMS: atom_id res chain seq x y z
N MET A 1 -20.72 -13.76 2.49
CA MET A 1 -21.42 -12.66 1.79
C MET A 1 -20.67 -11.41 2.15
N LEU A 2 -19.83 -10.89 1.25
CA LEU A 2 -19.28 -9.55 1.39
C LEU A 2 -20.00 -8.74 0.32
N GLU A 3 -21.01 -7.97 0.73
CA GLU A 3 -21.51 -6.90 -0.12
C GLU A 3 -20.47 -5.79 0.00
N GLY A 4 -19.61 -5.65 -1.02
CA GLY A 4 -18.87 -4.41 -1.19
C GLY A 4 -19.89 -3.37 -1.62
N ASP A 5 -20.12 -2.37 -0.77
CA ASP A 5 -20.80 -1.16 -1.21
C ASP A 5 -19.96 -0.56 -2.34
N GLU A 6 -20.57 -0.08 -3.43
CA GLU A 6 -19.85 0.61 -4.50
C GLU A 6 -19.33 1.99 -4.04
N VAL A 7 -19.63 2.36 -2.78
CA VAL A 7 -19.27 3.62 -2.16
C VAL A 7 -18.13 3.42 -1.17
N VAL A 8 -17.07 4.21 -1.37
CA VAL A 8 -15.99 4.34 -0.40
C VAL A 8 -16.36 5.39 0.65
N GLU A 9 -16.35 5.01 1.93
CA GLU A 9 -16.67 5.87 3.07
C GLU A 9 -15.42 6.52 3.68
N VAL A 10 -15.55 7.79 4.09
CA VAL A 10 -14.47 8.46 4.84
C VAL A 10 -14.24 7.73 6.16
N GLY A 11 -12.98 7.39 6.43
CA GLY A 11 -12.57 6.71 7.64
C GLY A 11 -12.56 5.18 7.55
N GLU A 12 -13.04 4.55 6.47
CA GLU A 12 -12.85 3.11 6.32
C GLU A 12 -11.40 2.77 5.93
N VAL A 13 -10.95 1.55 6.20
CA VAL A 13 -9.63 1.09 5.74
C VAL A 13 -9.80 0.33 4.42
N LEU A 14 -9.15 0.84 3.37
CA LEU A 14 -9.08 0.23 2.06
C LEU A 14 -7.81 -0.62 1.94
N GLU A 15 -7.96 -1.84 1.42
CA GLU A 15 -6.86 -2.72 1.09
C GLU A 15 -6.58 -2.69 -0.43
N PHE A 16 -5.33 -2.41 -0.79
CA PHE A 16 -4.83 -2.44 -2.16
C PHE A 16 -3.79 -3.54 -2.31
N THR A 17 -3.88 -4.30 -3.40
CA THR A 17 -2.88 -5.33 -3.74
C THR A 17 -2.10 -4.92 -4.98
N ILE A 18 -0.79 -4.75 -4.83
CA ILE A 18 0.15 -4.54 -5.94
C ILE A 18 0.73 -5.91 -6.33
N ARG A 19 0.50 -6.32 -7.58
CA ARG A 19 0.96 -7.61 -8.09
C ARG A 19 2.08 -7.42 -9.12
N ILE A 20 3.26 -7.92 -8.80
CA ILE A 20 4.46 -7.81 -9.63
C ILE A 20 4.86 -9.20 -10.12
N ARG A 21 5.04 -9.37 -11.43
CA ARG A 21 5.45 -10.65 -12.03
C ARG A 21 6.77 -10.52 -12.78
N ASN A 22 7.73 -11.39 -12.48
CA ASN A 22 8.95 -11.48 -13.26
C ASN A 22 8.67 -12.23 -14.58
N THR A 23 8.66 -11.50 -15.70
CA THR A 23 8.47 -12.08 -17.04
C THR A 23 9.79 -12.36 -17.77
N GLY A 24 10.92 -12.08 -17.13
CA GLY A 24 12.25 -12.34 -17.67
C GLY A 24 12.71 -13.78 -17.41
N SER A 25 13.95 -14.07 -17.81
CA SER A 25 14.59 -15.37 -17.61
C SER A 25 15.61 -15.40 -16.46
N LEU A 26 15.83 -14.27 -15.79
CA LEU A 26 16.78 -14.14 -14.68
C LEU A 26 16.03 -13.81 -13.39
N SER A 27 16.52 -14.33 -12.26
CA SER A 27 16.01 -13.98 -10.94
C SER A 27 16.30 -12.51 -10.60
N ILE A 28 15.33 -11.84 -9.97
CA ILE A 28 15.48 -10.48 -9.44
C ILE A 28 15.85 -10.58 -7.96
N THR A 29 17.06 -10.16 -7.60
CA THR A 29 17.56 -10.22 -6.22
C THR A 29 17.46 -8.89 -5.47
N GLN A 30 17.15 -7.81 -6.20
CA GLN A 30 16.88 -6.50 -5.63
C GLN A 30 15.76 -5.82 -6.41
N LEU A 31 14.69 -5.45 -5.72
CA LEU A 31 13.51 -4.82 -6.32
C LEU A 31 13.10 -3.61 -5.48
N VAL A 32 13.41 -2.41 -5.96
CA VAL A 32 12.91 -1.17 -5.36
C VAL A 32 11.50 -0.91 -5.87
N VAL A 33 10.55 -0.72 -4.97
CA VAL A 33 9.18 -0.32 -5.30
C VAL A 33 8.88 1.01 -4.62
N VAL A 34 8.37 1.96 -5.39
CA VAL A 34 7.92 3.27 -4.91
C VAL A 34 6.47 3.42 -5.32
N ASP A 35 5.61 3.62 -4.33
CA ASP A 35 4.19 3.89 -4.51
C ASP A 35 3.88 5.30 -4.01
N THR A 36 3.11 6.07 -4.79
CA THR A 36 2.74 7.45 -4.49
C THR A 36 1.24 7.59 -4.55
N PHE A 37 0.63 8.10 -3.49
CA PHE A 37 -0.80 8.31 -3.40
C PHE A 37 -1.16 9.80 -3.30
N GLU A 38 -2.46 10.10 -3.47
CA GLU A 38 -2.98 11.46 -3.35
C GLU A 38 -3.33 11.78 -1.89
N ALA A 39 -2.39 12.42 -1.18
CA ALA A 39 -2.53 12.73 0.25
C ALA A 39 -3.67 13.69 0.60
N SER A 40 -4.32 14.31 -0.40
CA SER A 40 -5.55 15.09 -0.22
C SER A 40 -6.82 14.23 -0.14
N ILE A 41 -6.74 12.95 -0.55
CA ILE A 41 -7.87 12.02 -0.63
C ILE A 41 -7.72 10.89 0.38
N VAL A 42 -6.52 10.30 0.49
CA VAL A 42 -6.24 9.14 1.34
C VAL A 42 -5.00 9.35 2.20
N ALA A 43 -4.92 8.64 3.32
CA ALA A 43 -3.77 8.62 4.22
C ALA A 43 -3.39 7.17 4.62
N PRO A 44 -2.16 6.93 5.10
CA PRO A 44 -1.76 5.63 5.62
C PRO A 44 -2.63 5.13 6.78
N SER A 45 -2.98 3.85 6.75
CA SER A 45 -3.48 3.13 7.92
C SER A 45 -2.31 2.76 8.84
N GLY A 46 -2.53 2.77 10.16
CA GLY A 46 -1.58 2.23 11.14
C GLY A 46 -0.29 3.04 11.37
N ILE A 47 -0.09 4.15 10.64
CA ILE A 47 0.99 5.11 10.87
C ILE A 47 0.54 6.54 10.52
N GLY A 48 1.10 7.54 11.21
CA GLY A 48 0.84 8.95 10.91
C GLY A 48 -0.39 9.52 11.61
N GLN A 49 -0.85 10.68 11.14
CA GLN A 49 -1.87 11.48 11.83
C GLN A 49 -3.28 10.84 11.84
N TYR A 50 -3.59 10.03 10.82
CA TYR A 50 -4.92 9.45 10.62
C TYR A 50 -5.02 7.98 11.06
N ALA A 51 -3.97 7.46 11.69
CA ALA A 51 -3.93 6.09 12.18
C ALA A 51 -4.79 5.93 13.44
N GLU A 52 -5.54 4.83 13.50
CA GLU A 52 -6.30 4.41 14.67
C GLU A 52 -5.63 3.22 15.37
N ALA A 53 -6.00 2.98 16.64
CA ALA A 53 -5.32 2.00 17.50
C ALA A 53 -5.41 0.56 16.98
N ASP A 54 -6.47 0.23 16.23
CA ASP A 54 -6.75 -1.12 15.74
C ASP A 54 -6.53 -1.25 14.22
N ASP A 55 -5.87 -0.27 13.60
CA ASP A 55 -5.58 -0.28 12.18
C ASP A 55 -4.60 -1.40 11.80
N PRO A 56 -4.77 -2.03 10.62
CA PRO A 56 -3.71 -2.85 10.04
C PRO A 56 -2.48 -1.98 9.71
N PRO A 57 -1.28 -2.60 9.63
CA PRO A 57 -0.07 -1.87 9.25
C PRO A 57 -0.23 -1.27 7.86
N LEU A 58 0.45 -0.16 7.58
CA LEU A 58 0.43 0.50 6.27
C LEU A 58 0.68 -0.47 5.11
N ALA A 59 1.64 -1.38 5.26
CA ALA A 59 2.06 -2.26 4.18
C ALA A 59 2.47 -3.65 4.70
N ILE A 60 2.29 -4.66 3.83
CA ILE A 60 2.77 -6.03 4.03
C ILE A 60 3.39 -6.52 2.69
N PRO A 61 4.67 -6.88 2.62
CA PRO A 61 5.77 -6.62 3.57
C PRO A 61 5.85 -5.19 4.11
N ALA A 62 6.52 -5.02 5.25
CA ALA A 62 6.71 -3.69 5.84
C ALA A 62 7.44 -2.76 4.86
N ALA A 63 6.99 -1.50 4.82
CA ALA A 63 7.49 -0.46 3.92
C ALA A 63 7.75 0.82 4.69
N ASP A 64 8.59 1.69 4.11
CA ASP A 64 8.89 2.99 4.66
C ASP A 64 7.91 4.04 4.12
N PHE A 65 7.36 4.86 5.02
CA PHE A 65 6.53 6.00 4.68
C PHE A 65 7.33 7.30 4.86
N ASP A 66 7.31 8.17 3.85
CA ASP A 66 8.06 9.44 3.85
C ASP A 66 7.46 10.52 4.76
N GLY A 67 6.30 10.27 5.36
CA GLY A 67 5.55 11.25 6.17
C GLY A 67 4.65 12.17 5.35
N ASN A 68 4.62 12.04 4.03
CA ASN A 68 3.84 12.86 3.13
C ASN A 68 2.90 12.02 2.26
N ASN A 69 3.42 11.37 1.22
CA ASN A 69 2.58 10.66 0.24
C ASN A 69 3.30 9.51 -0.50
N THR A 70 4.48 9.10 -0.03
CA THR A 70 5.30 8.08 -0.70
C THR A 70 5.54 6.90 0.23
N ILE A 71 5.29 5.71 -0.29
CA ILE A 71 5.59 4.41 0.33
C ILE A 71 6.74 3.78 -0.45
N THR A 72 7.79 3.33 0.22
CA THR A 72 8.97 2.74 -0.41
C THR A 72 9.29 1.37 0.19
N TRP A 73 9.53 0.41 -0.69
CA TRP A 73 10.23 -0.83 -0.36
C TRP A 73 11.61 -0.78 -1.00
N ASP A 74 12.66 -0.54 -0.20
CA ASP A 74 14.05 -0.51 -0.67
C ASP A 74 14.50 -1.85 -1.28
N ASN A 75 13.94 -2.95 -0.76
CA ASN A 75 14.05 -4.25 -1.40
C ASN A 75 12.83 -5.13 -1.13
N ALA A 76 11.85 -5.07 -2.03
CA ALA A 76 10.58 -5.78 -1.93
C ALA A 76 10.69 -7.32 -1.99
N VAL A 77 11.83 -7.87 -2.46
CA VAL A 77 12.06 -9.33 -2.48
C VAL A 77 12.76 -9.85 -1.22
N SER A 78 13.12 -8.98 -0.28
CA SER A 78 13.90 -9.35 0.91
C SER A 78 13.18 -10.30 1.87
N GLU A 79 11.85 -10.30 1.87
CA GLU A 79 11.02 -11.18 2.69
C GLU A 79 10.59 -12.48 1.97
N LEU A 80 10.96 -12.64 0.69
CA LEU A 80 10.70 -13.90 -0.02
C LEU A 80 11.58 -15.02 0.55
N PRO A 81 11.11 -16.30 0.56
CA PRO A 81 11.84 -17.41 1.17
C PRO A 81 13.27 -17.61 0.65
N ASN A 82 13.51 -17.25 -0.61
CA ASN A 82 14.79 -17.30 -1.32
C ASN A 82 15.45 -15.92 -1.45
N GLY A 83 14.81 -14.84 -1.00
CA GLY A 83 15.29 -13.46 -1.17
C GLY A 83 15.34 -12.99 -2.62
N GLU A 84 14.64 -13.66 -3.54
CA GLU A 84 14.64 -13.34 -4.97
C GLU A 84 13.28 -13.62 -5.61
N LEU A 85 12.97 -12.91 -6.69
CA LEU A 85 11.81 -13.18 -7.54
C LEU A 85 12.27 -13.87 -8.82
N GLY A 86 12.11 -15.19 -8.88
CA GLY A 86 12.52 -16.05 -9.99
C GLY A 86 11.68 -15.89 -11.26
N PRO A 87 12.12 -16.45 -12.40
CA PRO A 87 11.38 -16.40 -13.66
C PRO A 87 9.96 -16.96 -13.54
N GLY A 88 8.97 -16.15 -13.91
CA GLY A 88 7.55 -16.51 -13.88
C GLY A 88 6.88 -16.37 -12.51
N GLU A 89 7.64 -16.13 -11.44
CA GLU A 89 7.14 -15.93 -10.08
C GLU A 89 6.44 -14.57 -9.94
N THR A 90 5.58 -14.47 -8.92
CA THR A 90 4.80 -13.27 -8.60
C THR A 90 5.03 -12.89 -7.15
N LEU A 91 5.23 -11.59 -6.91
CA LEU A 91 5.23 -10.94 -5.61
C LEU A 91 3.93 -10.14 -5.47
N GLU A 92 3.30 -10.24 -4.31
CA GLU A 92 2.15 -9.41 -3.93
C GLU A 92 2.55 -8.53 -2.75
N LEU A 93 2.23 -7.24 -2.85
CA LEU A 93 2.38 -6.26 -1.77
C LEU A 93 0.98 -5.77 -1.41
N THR A 94 0.68 -5.75 -0.13
CA THR A 94 -0.57 -5.18 0.38
C THR A 94 -0.29 -3.79 0.93
N VAL A 95 -1.17 -2.84 0.61
CA VAL A 95 -1.16 -1.46 1.14
C VAL A 95 -2.53 -1.15 1.75
N HIS A 96 -2.53 -0.61 2.96
CA HIS A 96 -3.72 -0.15 3.65
C HIS A 96 -3.77 1.37 3.69
N LEU A 97 -4.79 1.96 3.06
CA LEU A 97 -5.02 3.40 3.05
C LEU A 97 -6.42 3.70 3.56
N ARG A 98 -6.58 4.87 4.18
CA ARG A 98 -7.84 5.37 4.71
C ARG A 98 -8.28 6.60 3.93
N PRO A 99 -9.50 6.65 3.37
CA PRO A 99 -10.05 7.87 2.80
C PRO A 99 -10.23 8.90 3.91
N ILE A 100 -9.61 10.06 3.78
CA ILE A 100 -9.67 11.10 4.80
C ILE A 100 -10.69 12.19 4.47
N GLY A 101 -11.19 12.21 3.22
CA GLY A 101 -12.20 13.15 2.75
C GLY A 101 -11.80 14.60 2.99
N GLN A 102 -11.37 15.31 1.94
CA GLN A 102 -11.27 16.76 2.08
C GLN A 102 -12.66 17.27 2.53
N PRO A 103 -12.79 18.01 3.67
CA PRO A 103 -14.03 18.70 3.92
C PRO A 103 -14.22 19.61 2.72
N ARG A 104 -15.18 19.26 1.85
CA ARG A 104 -15.73 20.25 0.96
C ARG A 104 -16.23 21.32 1.90
N ILE A 105 -15.56 22.47 1.89
CA ILE A 105 -16.10 23.68 2.50
C ILE A 105 -17.46 23.84 1.82
N CYS A 106 -18.50 23.41 2.51
CA CYS A 106 -19.86 23.61 2.09
C CYS A 106 -20.13 25.08 2.40
N GLY A 107 -20.11 25.91 1.36
CA GLY A 107 -20.58 27.30 1.43
C GLY A 107 -19.49 28.36 1.46
N LEU A 108 -19.56 29.22 0.44
CA LEU A 108 -19.34 30.66 0.55
C LEU A 108 -20.27 31.27 1.62
#